data_AF-A0A938TI71-F1
#
_entry.id   AF-A0A938TI71-F1
#
_cell.length_a   1.000
_cell.length_b   1.000
_cell.length_c   1.000
_cell.angle_alpha   90.00
_cell.angle_beta   90.00
_cell.angle_gamma   90.00
#
_symmetry.space_group_name_H-M   'P 1'
#
loop_
_entity.id
_entity.type
_entity.pdbx_description
1 polymer ?
#
loop_
_entity_poly.entity_id
_entity_poly.type
_entity_poly.pdbx_seq_one_letter_code
_entity_poly.pdbx_strand_id
1 'polypeptide(L)'
;MQGLKSQRLRFSVSRFETGDFTGAEQAYKNLLPLLSADRRSPVTEKLLAAIYRQGEVAEEADETDVAIGHYLRLAAIDADNEIAVRGTFDAVALKEKGGDTEGAAQLLKDLRTRHANHALLKEANVHLASLYEQSGDSIQAAA
;
A
#
# COMPACT_ATOMS: atom_id res chain seq x y z
N MET A 1 17.62 -19.89 28.87
CA MET A 1 16.61 -18.84 28.66
C MET A 1 16.27 -18.68 27.17
N GLN A 2 15.56 -19.64 26.57
CA GLN A 2 15.18 -19.61 25.13
C GLN A 2 13.65 -19.45 24.92
N GLY A 3 12.89 -19.15 25.98
CA GLY A 3 11.41 -19.18 25.95
C GLY A 3 10.71 -17.94 25.38
N LEU A 4 11.37 -16.78 25.28
CA LEU A 4 10.67 -15.52 24.96
C LEU A 4 10.70 -15.12 23.47
N LYS A 5 11.64 -15.63 22.67
CA LYS A 5 11.75 -15.29 21.24
C LYS A 5 10.71 -16.01 20.38
N SER A 6 10.35 -17.24 20.74
CA SER A 6 9.35 -18.05 20.00
C SER A 6 7.90 -17.66 20.30
N GLN A 7 7.66 -16.93 21.40
CA GLN A 7 6.32 -16.50 21.79
C GLN A 7 5.87 -15.26 21.00
N ARG A 8 6.80 -14.37 20.64
CA ARG A 8 6.51 -13.19 19.81
C ARG A 8 6.27 -13.52 18.33
N LEU A 9 6.84 -14.62 17.84
CA LEU A 9 6.60 -15.09 16.47
C LEU A 9 5.22 -15.76 16.31
N ARG A 10 4.73 -16.45 17.35
CA ARG A 10 3.38 -17.06 17.33
C ARG A 10 2.25 -16.02 17.53
N PHE A 11 2.49 -14.98 18.31
CA PHE A 11 1.53 -13.87 18.46
C PHE A 11 1.32 -13.08 17.16
N SER A 12 2.31 -13.03 16.26
CA SER A 12 2.16 -12.30 14.99
C SER A 12 1.32 -13.06 13.96
N VAL A 13 1.28 -14.40 14.03
CA VAL A 13 0.46 -15.23 13.13
C VAL A 13 -0.98 -15.34 13.66
N SER A 14 -1.17 -15.48 14.97
CA SER A 14 -2.51 -15.55 15.57
C SER A 14 -3.33 -14.26 15.37
N ARG A 15 -2.70 -13.08 15.29
CA ARG A 15 -3.42 -11.81 15.01
C ARG A 15 -3.87 -11.67 13.55
N PHE A 16 -3.16 -12.32 12.62
CA PHE A 16 -3.58 -12.38 11.22
C PHE A 16 -4.87 -13.21 11.08
N GLU A 17 -5.07 -14.22 11.92
CA GLU A 17 -6.26 -15.08 11.93
C GLU A 17 -7.46 -14.46 12.69
N THR A 18 -7.27 -13.40 13.48
CA THR A 18 -8.36 -12.74 14.25
C THR A 18 -8.82 -11.40 13.66
N GLY A 19 -8.26 -10.95 12.53
CA GLY A 19 -8.61 -9.66 11.91
C GLY A 19 -8.12 -8.40 12.66
N ASP A 20 -7.26 -8.55 13.68
CA ASP A 20 -6.68 -7.42 14.44
C ASP A 20 -5.47 -6.82 13.70
N PHE A 21 -5.73 -6.30 12.49
CA PHE A 21 -4.70 -5.71 11.65
C PHE A 21 -4.14 -4.41 12.26
N THR A 22 -4.96 -3.67 13.02
CA THR A 22 -4.53 -2.49 13.77
C THR A 22 -3.54 -2.84 14.87
N GLY A 23 -3.81 -3.88 15.66
CA GLY A 23 -2.88 -4.36 16.68
C GLY A 23 -1.60 -4.94 16.08
N ALA A 24 -1.68 -5.61 14.93
CA ALA A 24 -0.50 -6.07 14.19
C ALA A 24 0.37 -4.90 13.72
N GLU A 25 -0.22 -3.86 13.13
CA GLU A 25 0.48 -2.65 12.71
C GLU A 25 1.27 -2.02 13.88
N GLN A 26 0.60 -1.81 15.02
CA GLN A 26 1.24 -1.22 16.21
C GLN A 26 2.38 -2.09 16.73
N ALA A 27 2.21 -3.43 16.73
CA ALA A 27 3.25 -4.35 17.16
C ALA A 27 4.50 -4.27 16.25
N TYR A 28 4.33 -4.19 14.93
CA TYR A 28 5.45 -4.07 14.00
C TYR A 28 6.12 -2.69 14.08
N LYS A 29 5.35 -1.61 14.20
CA LYS A 29 5.89 -0.25 14.43
C LYS A 29 6.75 -0.17 15.69
N ASN A 30 6.33 -0.81 16.78
CA ASN A 30 7.12 -0.86 18.00
C ASN A 30 8.36 -1.78 17.90
N LEU A 31 8.31 -2.78 17.03
CA LEU A 31 9.41 -3.72 16.84
C LEU A 31 10.53 -3.14 15.95
N LEU A 32 10.18 -2.46 14.86
CA LEU A 32 11.13 -1.95 13.85
C LEU A 32 12.32 -1.15 14.44
N PRO A 33 12.14 -0.23 15.40
CA PRO A 33 13.24 0.51 16.01
C PRO A 33 14.24 -0.38 16.77
N LEU A 34 13.79 -1.54 17.25
CA LEU A 34 14.59 -2.48 18.04
C LEU A 34 15.39 -3.47 17.19
N LEU A 35 15.17 -3.47 15.87
CA LEU A 35 15.81 -4.39 14.94
C LEU A 35 17.05 -3.79 14.29
N SER A 36 18.05 -4.64 14.11
CA SER A 36 19.18 -4.38 13.21
C SER A 36 18.71 -4.29 11.76
N ALA A 37 19.46 -3.57 10.93
CA ALA A 37 19.06 -3.25 9.55
C ALA A 37 18.71 -4.49 8.70
N ASP A 38 19.48 -5.57 8.84
CA ASP A 38 19.28 -6.86 8.17
C ASP A 38 17.95 -7.55 8.53
N ARG A 39 17.37 -7.20 9.69
CA ARG A 39 16.11 -7.77 10.18
C ARG A 39 14.90 -6.89 9.93
N ARG A 40 15.09 -5.65 9.47
CA ARG A 40 14.00 -4.68 9.28
C ARG A 40 13.13 -5.02 8.08
N SER A 41 13.71 -5.36 6.94
CA SER A 41 12.97 -5.60 5.68
C SER A 41 11.81 -6.61 5.83
N PRO A 42 12.01 -7.82 6.40
CA PRO A 42 10.90 -8.78 6.57
C PRO A 42 9.81 -8.32 7.56
N VAL A 43 10.12 -7.37 8.45
CA VAL A 43 9.15 -6.82 9.40
C VAL A 43 8.42 -5.62 8.79
N THR A 44 9.10 -4.82 7.96
CA THR A 44 8.48 -3.79 7.13
C THR A 44 7.44 -4.40 6.20
N GLU A 45 7.75 -5.51 5.53
CA GLU A 45 6.80 -6.18 4.64
C GLU A 45 5.54 -6.67 5.39
N LYS A 46 5.70 -7.20 6.61
CA LYS A 46 4.57 -7.57 7.47
C LYS A 46 3.76 -6.37 7.96
N LEU A 47 4.42 -5.24 8.19
CA LEU A 47 3.75 -3.98 8.52
C LEU A 47 2.90 -3.50 7.33
N LEU A 48 3.46 -3.52 6.12
CA LEU A 48 2.74 -3.17 4.90
C LEU A 48 1.54 -4.09 4.68
N ALA A 49 1.72 -5.41 4.80
CA ALA A 49 0.64 -6.38 4.67
C ALA A 49 -0.50 -6.13 5.67
N ALA A 50 -0.17 -5.81 6.93
CA ALA A 50 -1.17 -5.47 7.94
C ALA A 50 -1.98 -4.21 7.57
N ILE A 51 -1.32 -3.17 7.07
CA ILE A 51 -2.01 -1.94 6.64
C ILE A 51 -2.84 -2.19 5.37
N TYR A 52 -2.34 -2.99 4.42
CA TYR A 52 -3.09 -3.36 3.23
C TYR A 52 -4.39 -4.08 3.59
N ARG A 53 -4.34 -5.04 4.52
CA ARG A 53 -5.54 -5.71 5.06
C ARG A 53 -6.52 -4.76 5.73
N GLN A 54 -6.05 -3.67 6.38
CA GLN A 54 -6.96 -2.64 6.90
C GLN A 54 -7.69 -1.91 5.77
N GLY A 55 -7.01 -1.68 4.63
CA GLY A 55 -7.62 -1.13 3.42
C GLY A 55 -8.72 -2.04 2.87
N GLU A 56 -8.45 -3.33 2.70
CA GLU A 56 -9.44 -4.30 2.23
C GLU A 56 -10.66 -4.39 3.17
N VAL A 57 -10.45 -4.37 4.50
CA VAL A 57 -11.55 -4.35 5.47
C VAL A 57 -12.40 -3.07 5.34
N ALA A 58 -11.77 -1.92 5.09
CA ALA A 58 -12.49 -0.67 4.86
C ALA A 58 -13.28 -0.70 3.53
N GLU A 59 -12.74 -1.32 2.48
CA GLU A 59 -13.49 -1.54 1.22
C GLU A 59 -14.70 -2.44 1.43
N GLU A 60 -14.54 -3.55 2.16
CA GLU A 60 -15.64 -4.48 2.51
C GLU A 60 -16.73 -3.80 3.35
N ALA A 61 -16.38 -2.74 4.07
CA ALA A 61 -17.29 -1.92 4.86
C ALA A 61 -17.88 -0.72 4.09
N ASP A 62 -17.61 -0.60 2.78
CA ASP A 62 -17.97 0.55 1.93
C ASP A 62 -17.35 1.90 2.39
N GLU A 63 -16.31 1.86 3.23
CA GLU A 63 -15.57 3.03 3.73
C GLU A 63 -14.46 3.44 2.75
N THR A 64 -14.84 3.81 1.52
CA THR A 64 -13.92 4.09 0.40
C THR A 64 -12.76 5.04 0.75
N ASP A 65 -13.05 6.17 1.41
CA ASP A 65 -12.02 7.15 1.77
C ASP A 65 -11.03 6.60 2.81
N VAL A 66 -11.52 5.74 3.72
CA VAL A 66 -10.69 5.08 4.73
C VAL A 66 -9.77 4.06 4.05
N ALA A 67 -10.29 3.27 3.12
CA ALA A 67 -9.51 2.33 2.32
C ALA A 67 -8.39 3.01 1.54
N ILE A 68 -8.72 4.08 0.79
CA ILE A 68 -7.73 4.92 0.09
C ILE A 68 -6.65 5.40 1.07
N GLY A 69 -7.06 5.90 2.24
CA GLY A 69 -6.13 6.33 3.28
C GLY A 69 -5.16 5.25 3.73
N HIS A 70 -5.63 4.01 3.93
CA HIS A 70 -4.76 2.87 4.28
C HIS A 70 -3.77 2.55 3.17
N TYR A 71 -4.22 2.51 1.92
CA TYR A 71 -3.35 2.19 0.79
C TYR A 71 -2.26 3.23 0.56
N LEU A 72 -2.58 4.53 0.65
CA LEU A 72 -1.60 5.60 0.44
C LEU A 72 -0.52 5.63 1.52
N ARG A 73 -0.81 5.14 2.73
CA ARG A 73 0.18 5.03 3.81
C ARG A 73 1.28 4.01 3.51
N LEU A 74 1.02 3.02 2.65
CA LEU A 74 2.00 1.98 2.30
C LEU A 74 3.20 2.60 1.57
N ALA A 75 2.94 3.44 0.58
CA ALA A 75 3.99 4.12 -0.17
C ALA A 75 4.80 5.12 0.66
N ALA A 76 4.24 5.63 1.77
CA ALA A 76 4.98 6.46 2.72
C ALA A 76 5.95 5.66 3.61
N ILE A 77 5.77 4.34 3.72
CA ILE A 77 6.61 3.45 4.54
C ILE A 77 7.75 2.87 3.69
N ASP A 78 7.41 2.29 2.55
CA ASP A 78 8.37 1.69 1.63
C ASP A 78 7.74 1.70 0.23
N ALA A 79 8.05 2.75 -0.52
CA ALA A 79 7.42 3.01 -1.81
C ALA A 79 7.74 1.89 -2.82
N ASP A 80 8.97 1.36 -2.81
CA ASP A 80 9.44 0.36 -3.78
C ASP A 80 8.93 -1.06 -3.49
N ASN A 81 8.22 -1.25 -2.37
CA ASN A 81 7.66 -2.55 -2.02
C ASN A 81 6.44 -2.88 -2.90
N GLU A 82 6.36 -4.13 -3.35
CA GLU A 82 5.26 -4.63 -4.18
C GLU A 82 3.87 -4.40 -3.55
N ILE A 83 3.75 -4.53 -2.22
CA ILE A 83 2.50 -4.28 -1.48
C ILE A 83 2.10 -2.79 -1.58
N ALA A 84 3.08 -1.89 -1.50
CA ALA A 84 2.83 -0.45 -1.60
C ALA A 84 2.44 -0.02 -3.01
N VAL A 85 3.09 -0.60 -4.02
CA VAL A 85 2.73 -0.38 -5.42
C VAL A 85 1.31 -0.88 -5.69
N ARG A 86 0.97 -2.10 -5.27
CA ARG A 86 -0.37 -2.67 -5.41
C ARG A 86 -1.43 -1.80 -4.73
N GLY A 87 -1.21 -1.41 -3.47
CA GLY A 87 -2.14 -0.52 -2.77
C GLY A 87 -2.33 0.83 -3.48
N THR A 88 -1.29 1.37 -4.12
CA THR A 88 -1.44 2.61 -4.90
C THR A 88 -2.39 2.42 -6.09
N PHE A 89 -2.33 1.28 -6.79
CA PHE A 89 -3.29 0.96 -7.84
C PHE A 89 -4.71 0.74 -7.31
N ASP A 90 -4.86 0.10 -6.15
CA ASP A 90 -6.18 -0.07 -5.52
C ASP A 90 -6.78 1.29 -5.13
N ALA A 91 -5.96 2.21 -4.59
CA ALA A 91 -6.37 3.59 -4.33
C ALA A 91 -6.78 4.35 -5.60
N VAL A 92 -6.06 4.15 -6.72
CA VAL A 92 -6.41 4.70 -8.04
C VAL A 92 -7.77 4.18 -8.49
N ALA A 93 -8.00 2.87 -8.43
CA ALA A 93 -9.26 2.24 -8.83
C ALA A 93 -10.44 2.73 -7.97
N LEU A 94 -10.25 2.89 -6.66
CA LEU A 94 -11.27 3.44 -5.76
C LEU A 94 -11.62 4.90 -6.10
N LYS A 95 -10.61 5.72 -6.41
CA LYS A 95 -10.83 7.10 -6.86
C LYS A 95 -11.57 7.18 -8.19
N GLU A 96 -11.19 6.34 -9.16
CA GLU A 96 -11.90 6.23 -10.44
C GLU A 96 -13.36 5.84 -10.26
N LYS A 97 -13.63 4.82 -9.43
CA LYS A 97 -15.00 4.38 -9.09
C LYS A 97 -15.81 5.50 -8.44
N GLY A 98 -15.16 6.37 -7.66
CA GLY A 98 -15.76 7.56 -7.06
C GLY A 98 -15.89 8.77 -8.00
N GLY A 99 -15.38 8.69 -9.23
CA GLY A 99 -15.36 9.79 -10.20
C GLY A 99 -14.24 10.81 -10.00
N ASP A 100 -13.30 10.55 -9.09
CA ASP A 100 -12.11 11.40 -8.85
C ASP A 100 -10.96 11.02 -9.81
N THR A 101 -11.20 11.24 -11.10
CA THR A 101 -10.24 10.94 -12.17
C THR A 101 -8.95 11.77 -12.05
N GLU A 102 -9.06 13.03 -11.62
CA GLU A 102 -7.91 13.91 -11.41
C GLU A 102 -7.01 13.39 -10.27
N GLY A 103 -7.61 13.00 -9.14
CA GLY A 103 -6.88 12.40 -8.02
C GLY A 103 -6.23 11.07 -8.39
N ALA A 104 -6.91 10.22 -9.16
CA ALA A 104 -6.35 8.98 -9.69
C ALA A 104 -5.11 9.23 -10.56
N ALA A 105 -5.19 10.18 -11.50
CA ALA A 105 -4.06 10.55 -12.34
C ALA A 105 -2.89 11.11 -11.52
N GLN A 106 -3.15 11.89 -10.47
CA GLN A 106 -2.11 12.40 -9.59
C GLN A 106 -1.37 11.28 -8.84
N LEU A 107 -2.08 10.27 -8.35
CA LEU A 107 -1.46 9.11 -7.69
C LEU A 107 -0.54 8.33 -8.62
N LEU A 108 -0.94 8.13 -9.88
CA LEU A 108 -0.10 7.46 -10.88
C LEU A 108 1.13 8.29 -11.27
N LYS A 109 1.00 9.62 -11.36
CA LYS A 109 2.15 10.53 -11.55
C LYS A 109 3.13 10.43 -10.39
N ASP A 110 2.62 10.45 -9.16
CA ASP A 110 3.43 10.29 -7.96
C ASP A 110 4.14 8.94 -7.95
N LEU A 111 3.43 7.85 -8.27
CA LEU A 111 4.02 6.52 -8.41
C LEU A 111 5.14 6.51 -9.47
N ARG A 112 4.91 7.13 -10.62
CA ARG A 112 5.92 7.26 -11.68
C ARG A 112 7.18 7.98 -11.21
N THR A 113 7.02 9.09 -10.49
CA THR A 113 8.17 9.87 -10.00
C THR A 113 8.98 9.14 -8.93
N ARG A 114 8.31 8.40 -8.03
CA ARG A 114 8.96 7.67 -6.94
C ARG A 114 9.63 6.37 -7.42
N HIS A 115 9.11 5.76 -8.49
CA HIS A 115 9.53 4.44 -8.96
C HIS A 115 10.20 4.46 -10.34
N ALA A 116 11.02 5.47 -10.65
CA ALA A 116 11.59 5.73 -11.98
C ALA A 116 12.32 4.53 -12.66
N ASN A 117 12.73 3.50 -11.90
CA ASN A 117 13.41 2.31 -12.41
C ASN A 117 12.67 0.98 -12.11
N HIS A 118 11.41 1.02 -11.66
CA HIS A 118 10.67 -0.17 -11.26
C HIS A 118 9.93 -0.83 -12.45
N ALA A 119 9.86 -2.17 -12.48
CA ALA A 119 9.26 -2.92 -13.58
C ALA A 119 7.77 -2.57 -13.81
N LEU A 120 7.06 -2.19 -12.74
CA LEU A 120 5.64 -1.82 -12.76
C LEU A 120 5.35 -0.41 -13.28
N LEU A 121 6.38 0.38 -13.62
CA LEU A 121 6.19 1.67 -14.31
C LEU A 121 5.45 1.53 -15.64
N LYS A 122 5.69 0.42 -16.35
CA LYS A 122 5.03 0.17 -17.62
C LYS A 122 3.52 0.07 -17.44
N GLU A 123 3.08 -0.58 -16.35
CA GLU A 123 1.66 -0.70 -16.00
C GLU A 123 1.08 0.65 -15.56
N ALA A 124 1.80 1.40 -14.72
CA ALA A 124 1.39 2.75 -14.31
C ALA A 124 1.22 3.71 -15.50
N ASN A 125 2.13 3.66 -16.48
CA ASN A 125 2.05 4.49 -17.69
C ASN A 125 0.88 4.10 -18.59
N VAL A 126 0.60 2.80 -18.75
CA VAL A 126 -0.55 2.30 -19.52
C VAL A 126 -1.85 2.74 -18.86
N HIS A 127 -1.96 2.61 -17.53
CA HIS A 127 -3.13 3.04 -16.77
C HIS A 127 -3.34 4.56 -16.89
N LEU A 128 -2.29 5.35 -16.74
CA LEU A 128 -2.36 6.81 -16.86
C LEU A 128 -2.80 7.25 -18.27
N ALA A 129 -2.31 6.60 -19.32
CA ALA A 129 -2.75 6.87 -20.69
C ALA A 129 -4.26 6.58 -20.87
N SER A 130 -4.74 5.45 -20.34
CA SER A 130 -6.17 5.09 -20.43
C SER A 130 -7.07 6.08 -19.69
N LEU A 131 -6.63 6.56 -18.52
CA LEU A 131 -7.32 7.60 -17.75
C LEU A 131 -7.47 8.91 -18.53
N TYR A 132 -6.41 9.32 -19.25
CA TYR A 132 -6.45 10.52 -20.08
C TYR A 132 -7.33 10.39 -21.33
N GLU A 133 -7.35 9.20 -21.93
CA GLU A 133 -8.27 8.92 -23.04
C GLU A 133 -9.73 8.97 -22.59
N GLN A 134 -10.05 8.41 -21.41
CA GLN A 134 -11.41 8.39 -20.87
C GLN A 134 -11.90 9.77 -20.43
N SER A 135 -11.02 10.61 -19.90
CA SER A 135 -11.36 11.99 -19.49
C SER A 135 -11.45 12.98 -20.66
N GLY A 136 -11.12 12.56 -21.89
CA GLY A 136 -11.03 13.44 -23.05
C GLY A 136 -9.82 14.38 -23.04
N ASP A 137 -8.97 14.28 -22.00
CA ASP A 137 -7.81 15.14 -21.75
C ASP A 137 -6.56 14.59 -22.45
N SER A 138 -6.73 14.35 -23.76
CA SER A 138 -5.76 13.70 -24.66
C SER A 138 -4.40 14.42 -24.80
N ILE A 139 -4.21 15.58 -24.17
CA ILE A 139 -2.99 16.39 -24.27
C ILE A 139 -1.95 16.03 -23.19
N GLN A 140 -2.30 15.31 -22.11
CA GLN A 140 -1.34 14.94 -21.05
C GLN A 140 -0.73 13.55 -21.17
N ALA A 141 -1.19 12.71 -22.11
CA ALA A 141 -0.70 11.33 -22.27
C ALA A 141 0.74 11.21 -22.86
N ALA A 142 1.39 12.33 -23.20
CA ALA A 142 2.66 12.34 -23.94
C ALA A 142 3.89 12.89 -23.19
N ALA A 143 3.83 13.15 -21.87
CA ALA A 143 4.93 13.78 -21.11
C ALA A 143 5.53 12.88 -20.02
#